data_AF-A0A5N5NMP7-F1
#
_entry.id   AF-A0A5N5NMP7-F1
#
_cell.length_a   1.000
_cell.length_b   1.000
_cell.length_c   1.000
_cell.angle_alpha   90.00
_cell.angle_beta   90.00
_cell.angle_gamma   90.00
#
_symmetry.space_group_name_H-M   'P 1'
#
loop_
_entity.id
_entity.type
_entity.pdbx_description
1 polymer ?
#
loop_
_entity_poly.entity_id
_entity_poly.type
_entity_poly.pdbx_seq_one_letter_code
_entity_poly.pdbx_strand_id
1 'polypeptide(L)'
;MRHVLAIPPPGDEPDIATFYQNVIGLIRELVDDARAVAGRGDLVQLSVEGENVSVHASVVADGTGENILPVFEDTLDRLVQSNTGVVANERVDLIVQVVRNPRGGGKRKLEKTLDCEIIRKKRRHLYVTEGRGDQLCFAISLAHVCNSSFTDGQCERQAREWQRAVGLDEQTPVTFSDVRKFEDILERKIVVFYRTSSTLSHFETHFPDRSQTLFLFLLHNHYYGIKKLKGFIGTRFVCNYCYKGFNCSYVHSCRGYCHICNNGECPMQEYNPVECSDCLRKCRSPACFARHKEGKRNFVTGRSISLCELVKKCARCSLCYNTGPNTRVGNGHRCAKPKCRICGETLTRELETDHRCYSRPLPVSADHPDLIFYDFETFATENGVHVPFLVYAKTLKGEEKWFYGHGCVKHFLMYFRNERYRRNVFIAHNAKGFDSYLVLKGMLKEGLSPRHILMTGSKILSFEDPHYELKFIDSLSFLPMRLSDFPKALGFTDQTKGYFPHKFSSAERL
;
A
#
# COMPACT_ATOMS: atom_id res chain seq x y z
N MET A 1 -27.29 1.86 20.87
CA MET A 1 -28.73 2.07 21.12
C MET A 1 -28.95 2.08 22.63
N ARG A 2 -29.93 2.82 23.15
CA ARG A 2 -30.21 2.92 24.59
C ARG A 2 -31.72 2.92 24.82
N HIS A 3 -32.18 2.13 25.77
CA HIS A 3 -33.57 2.14 26.25
C HIS A 3 -33.58 2.25 27.78
N VAL A 4 -34.54 3.01 28.32
CA VAL A 4 -34.70 3.18 29.76
C VAL A 4 -35.88 2.33 30.23
N LEU A 5 -35.65 1.45 31.20
CA LEU A 5 -36.69 0.71 31.90
C LEU A 5 -37.11 1.49 33.14
N ALA A 6 -38.40 1.73 33.29
CA ALA A 6 -38.98 2.27 34.52
C ALA A 6 -39.43 1.11 35.41
N ILE A 7 -38.88 1.02 36.61
CA ILE A 7 -39.33 0.04 37.61
C ILE A 7 -40.57 0.61 38.33
N PRO A 8 -41.73 -0.06 38.26
CA PRO A 8 -42.96 0.45 38.86
C PRO A 8 -42.89 0.58 40.39
N PRO A 9 -43.72 1.46 40.98
CA PRO A 9 -43.73 1.71 42.42
C PRO A 9 -44.25 0.50 43.22
N PRO A 10 -43.87 0.39 44.51
CA PRO A 10 -44.43 -0.63 45.40
C PRO A 10 -45.94 -0.42 45.57
N GLY A 11 -46.75 -1.38 45.12
CA GLY A 11 -48.22 -1.32 45.16
C GLY A 11 -48.92 -1.32 43.80
N ASP A 12 -48.16 -1.14 42.71
CA ASP A 12 -48.61 -1.25 41.32
C ASP A 12 -47.83 -2.37 40.62
N GLU A 13 -47.69 -3.51 41.33
CA GLU A 13 -46.84 -4.63 40.92
C GLU A 13 -47.33 -5.17 39.57
N PRO A 14 -46.55 -5.00 38.48
CA PRO A 14 -46.90 -5.63 37.22
C PRO A 14 -46.80 -7.15 37.43
N ASP A 15 -47.63 -7.89 36.71
CA ASP A 15 -47.38 -9.32 36.53
C ASP A 15 -45.93 -9.51 36.10
N ILE A 16 -45.14 -10.21 36.94
CA ILE A 16 -43.70 -10.40 36.74
C ILE A 16 -43.44 -11.07 35.40
N ALA A 17 -44.34 -11.96 34.96
CA ALA A 17 -44.24 -12.58 33.65
C ALA A 17 -44.40 -11.55 32.54
N THR A 18 -45.40 -10.67 32.61
CA THR A 18 -45.59 -9.56 31.67
C THR A 18 -44.40 -8.59 31.66
N PHE A 19 -43.86 -8.22 32.83
CA PHE A 19 -42.67 -7.36 32.92
C PHE A 19 -41.45 -8.00 32.25
N TYR A 20 -41.20 -9.28 32.52
CA TYR A 20 -40.11 -10.03 31.89
C TYR A 20 -40.28 -10.12 30.36
N GLN A 21 -41.49 -10.41 29.87
CA GLN A 21 -41.77 -10.43 28.43
C GLN A 21 -41.51 -9.07 27.76
N ASN A 22 -41.85 -7.97 28.44
CA ASN A 22 -41.58 -6.63 27.94
C ASN A 22 -40.07 -6.35 27.84
N VAL A 23 -39.29 -6.72 28.86
CA VAL A 23 -37.82 -6.56 28.84
C VAL A 23 -37.18 -7.37 27.73
N ILE A 24 -37.61 -8.63 27.53
CA ILE A 24 -37.13 -9.49 26.45
C ILE A 24 -37.51 -8.92 25.08
N GLY A 25 -38.73 -8.38 24.92
CA GLY A 25 -39.17 -7.69 23.71
C GLY A 25 -38.26 -6.52 23.35
N LEU A 26 -37.94 -5.67 24.33
CA LEU A 26 -37.05 -4.53 24.14
C LEU A 26 -35.62 -4.96 23.76
N ILE A 27 -35.11 -6.05 24.35
CA ILE A 27 -33.79 -6.59 23.95
C ILE A 27 -33.82 -7.06 22.50
N ARG A 28 -34.89 -7.73 22.06
CA ARG A 28 -35.01 -8.18 20.66
C ARG A 28 -34.95 -7.01 19.68
N GLU A 29 -35.68 -5.94 19.96
CA GLU A 29 -35.63 -4.71 19.16
C GLU A 29 -34.22 -4.10 19.12
N LEU A 30 -33.56 -3.97 20.29
CA LEU A 30 -32.19 -3.45 20.37
C LEU A 30 -31.16 -4.35 19.64
N VAL A 31 -31.38 -5.67 19.63
CA VAL A 31 -30.53 -6.63 18.91
C VAL A 31 -30.77 -6.56 17.42
N ASP A 32 -32.01 -6.38 16.96
CA ASP A 32 -32.31 -6.22 15.53
C ASP A 32 -31.71 -4.94 14.97
N ASP A 33 -31.77 -3.84 15.74
CA ASP A 33 -31.04 -2.61 15.43
C ASP A 33 -29.52 -2.84 15.37
N ALA A 34 -28.98 -3.64 16.29
CA ALA A 34 -27.55 -3.97 16.30
C ALA A 34 -27.16 -4.85 15.09
N ARG A 35 -28.01 -5.80 14.68
CA ARG A 35 -27.82 -6.66 13.51
C ARG A 35 -27.78 -5.86 12.22
N ALA A 36 -28.62 -4.82 12.09
CA ALA A 36 -28.62 -3.94 10.92
C ALA A 36 -27.30 -3.18 10.71
N VAL A 37 -26.49 -3.02 11.77
CA VAL A 37 -25.28 -2.18 11.76
C VAL A 37 -23.97 -2.97 11.97
N ALA A 38 -24.03 -4.15 12.61
CA ALA A 38 -22.87 -4.97 12.93
C ALA A 38 -22.33 -5.75 11.72
N GLY A 39 -21.03 -5.63 11.46
CA GLY A 39 -20.33 -6.45 10.46
C GLY A 39 -19.72 -7.71 11.05
N ARG A 40 -19.34 -8.67 10.18
CA ARG A 40 -18.63 -9.89 10.58
C ARG A 40 -17.36 -9.56 11.37
N GLY A 41 -17.29 -10.06 12.62
CA GLY A 41 -16.14 -9.89 13.51
C GLY A 41 -16.14 -8.60 14.34
N ASP A 42 -17.19 -7.77 14.24
CA ASP A 42 -17.46 -6.69 15.19
C ASP A 42 -17.90 -7.25 16.54
N LEU A 43 -17.62 -6.51 17.62
CA LEU A 43 -18.02 -6.88 18.99
C LEU A 43 -19.33 -6.15 19.31
N VAL A 44 -20.37 -6.86 19.71
CA VAL A 44 -21.63 -6.29 20.19
C VAL A 44 -21.70 -6.49 21.69
N GLN A 45 -21.96 -5.42 22.43
CA GLN A 45 -21.96 -5.40 23.89
C GLN A 45 -23.32 -4.95 24.42
N LEU A 46 -23.88 -5.70 25.37
CA LEU A 46 -25.02 -5.30 26.19
C LEU A 46 -24.49 -4.80 27.53
N SER A 47 -25.02 -3.67 28.00
CA SER A 47 -24.86 -3.18 29.37
C SER A 47 -26.23 -2.95 29.98
N VAL A 48 -26.45 -3.48 31.18
CA VAL A 48 -27.59 -3.20 32.04
C VAL A 48 -27.06 -2.39 33.21
N GLU A 49 -27.45 -1.11 33.30
CA GLU A 49 -26.89 -0.14 34.25
C GLU A 49 -28.01 0.49 35.09
N GLY A 50 -27.90 0.43 36.41
CA GLY A 50 -28.78 1.09 37.39
C GLY A 50 -28.01 1.32 38.69
N GLU A 51 -28.65 1.87 39.73
CA GLU A 51 -27.94 2.30 40.95
C GLU A 51 -27.24 1.13 41.67
N ASN A 52 -27.87 -0.05 41.70
CA ASN A 52 -27.34 -1.27 42.31
C ASN A 52 -27.17 -2.45 41.34
N VAL A 53 -27.30 -2.21 40.03
CA VAL A 53 -27.17 -3.24 38.99
C VAL A 53 -26.20 -2.79 37.90
N SER A 54 -25.15 -3.57 37.67
CA SER A 54 -24.21 -3.37 36.57
C SER A 54 -23.82 -4.72 36.00
N VAL A 55 -24.37 -5.06 34.84
CA VAL A 55 -24.07 -6.31 34.13
C VAL A 55 -23.70 -6.00 32.69
N HIS A 56 -22.64 -6.66 32.22
CA HIS A 56 -22.19 -6.54 30.84
C HIS A 56 -22.05 -7.91 30.20
N ALA A 57 -22.49 -8.02 28.95
CA ALA A 57 -22.25 -9.17 28.09
C ALA A 57 -21.69 -8.71 26.76
N SER A 58 -20.85 -9.54 26.14
CA SER A 58 -20.24 -9.20 24.86
C SER A 58 -20.15 -10.43 23.97
N VAL A 59 -20.42 -10.24 22.69
CA VAL A 59 -20.45 -11.30 21.68
C VAL A 59 -19.85 -10.79 20.38
N VAL A 60 -19.09 -11.64 19.69
CA VAL A 60 -18.56 -11.32 18.36
C VAL A 60 -19.59 -11.71 17.32
N ALA A 61 -20.04 -10.76 16.51
CA ALA A 61 -21.02 -11.03 15.46
C ALA A 61 -20.42 -11.96 14.38
N ASP A 62 -21.10 -13.08 14.12
CA ASP A 62 -20.71 -14.12 13.16
C ASP A 62 -20.90 -13.72 11.68
N GLY A 63 -21.51 -12.56 11.44
CA GLY A 63 -21.80 -11.99 10.13
C GLY A 63 -23.28 -11.96 9.78
N THR A 64 -24.08 -12.88 10.33
CA THR A 64 -25.56 -12.82 10.31
C THR A 64 -26.10 -12.16 11.57
N GLY A 65 -25.34 -12.20 12.68
CA GLY A 65 -25.73 -11.63 13.96
C GLY A 65 -26.77 -12.47 14.70
N GLU A 66 -27.02 -13.70 14.26
CA GLU A 66 -27.96 -14.63 14.89
C GLU A 66 -27.48 -15.03 16.29
N ASN A 67 -26.17 -15.11 16.49
CA ASN A 67 -25.54 -15.44 17.76
C ASN A 67 -25.64 -14.35 18.84
N ILE A 68 -26.14 -13.15 18.54
CA ILE A 68 -26.20 -12.03 19.49
C ILE A 68 -27.31 -12.22 20.52
N LEU A 69 -28.53 -12.52 20.06
CA LEU A 69 -29.71 -12.60 20.91
C LEU A 69 -29.58 -13.68 22.00
N PRO A 70 -29.12 -14.92 21.71
CA PRO A 70 -29.02 -15.96 22.73
C PRO A 70 -28.08 -15.59 23.90
N VAL A 71 -26.99 -14.87 23.61
CA VAL A 71 -26.04 -14.43 24.66
C VAL A 71 -26.65 -13.36 25.57
N PHE A 72 -27.51 -12.50 25.01
CA PHE A 72 -28.16 -11.43 25.76
C PHE A 72 -29.34 -11.96 26.58
N GLU A 73 -30.14 -12.89 26.02
CA GLU A 73 -31.21 -13.60 26.75
C GLU A 73 -30.62 -14.39 27.94
N ASP A 74 -29.56 -15.17 27.73
CA ASP A 74 -28.86 -15.92 28.80
C ASP A 74 -28.25 -15.00 29.88
N THR A 75 -27.83 -13.79 29.51
CA THR A 75 -27.34 -12.80 30.48
C THR A 75 -28.46 -12.22 31.33
N LEU A 76 -29.62 -11.95 30.73
CA LEU A 76 -30.80 -11.52 31.47
C LEU A 76 -31.33 -12.63 32.37
N ASP A 77 -31.37 -13.87 31.90
CA ASP A 77 -31.82 -15.00 32.72
C ASP A 77 -30.97 -15.16 33.98
N ARG A 78 -29.64 -15.04 33.84
CA ARG A 78 -28.73 -15.01 34.99
C ARG A 78 -28.99 -13.84 35.93
N LEU A 79 -29.30 -12.65 35.38
CA LEU A 79 -29.59 -11.48 36.19
C LEU A 79 -30.91 -11.63 36.95
N VAL A 80 -31.96 -12.15 36.32
CA VAL A 80 -33.26 -12.42 36.95
C VAL A 80 -33.15 -13.52 38.02
N GLN A 81 -32.29 -14.53 37.78
CA GLN A 81 -32.00 -15.58 38.76
C GLN A 81 -31.00 -15.15 39.84
N SER A 82 -30.37 -13.99 39.69
CA SER A 82 -29.48 -13.46 40.71
C SER A 82 -30.32 -12.84 41.82
N ASN A 83 -29.92 -13.03 43.09
CA ASN A 83 -30.51 -12.32 44.24
C ASN A 83 -30.14 -10.81 44.25
N THR A 84 -29.92 -10.20 43.08
CA THR A 84 -29.60 -8.79 42.93
C THR A 84 -30.87 -7.96 43.13
N GLY A 85 -30.89 -7.13 44.17
CA GLY A 85 -31.99 -6.20 44.39
C GLY A 85 -31.95 -5.02 43.42
N VAL A 86 -33.07 -4.74 42.75
CA VAL A 86 -33.28 -3.51 41.97
C VAL A 86 -34.20 -2.61 42.80
N VAL A 87 -33.85 -1.33 42.92
CA VAL A 87 -34.63 -0.37 43.71
C VAL A 87 -35.89 0.04 42.93
N ALA A 88 -37.04 0.05 43.60
CA ALA A 88 -38.29 0.51 43.01
C ALA A 88 -38.23 2.02 42.69
N ASN A 89 -38.91 2.47 41.62
CA ASN A 89 -38.88 3.85 41.08
C ASN A 89 -37.56 4.30 40.45
N GLU A 90 -36.55 3.43 40.34
CA GLU A 90 -35.32 3.76 39.64
C GLU A 90 -35.36 3.43 38.14
N ARG A 91 -34.43 4.06 37.42
CA ARG A 91 -34.24 3.87 35.99
C ARG A 91 -33.13 2.86 35.77
N VAL A 92 -33.43 1.79 35.04
CA VAL A 92 -32.43 0.83 34.56
C VAL A 92 -32.20 1.05 33.08
N ASP A 93 -30.96 1.33 32.69
CA ASP A 93 -30.55 1.54 31.32
C ASP A 93 -30.15 0.23 30.65
N LEU A 94 -30.80 -0.09 29.53
CA LEU A 94 -30.39 -1.12 28.59
C LEU A 94 -29.61 -0.47 27.44
N ILE A 95 -28.31 -0.72 27.36
CA ILE A 95 -27.43 -0.13 26.36
C ILE A 95 -26.85 -1.25 25.49
N VAL A 96 -27.12 -1.21 24.19
CA VAL A 96 -26.47 -2.09 23.21
C VAL A 96 -25.49 -1.27 22.37
N GLN A 97 -24.23 -1.69 22.33
CA GLN A 97 -23.17 -1.01 21.60
C GLN A 97 -22.49 -1.95 20.59
N VAL A 98 -22.44 -1.52 19.32
CA VAL A 98 -21.64 -2.18 18.28
C VAL A 98 -20.26 -1.53 18.22
N VAL A 99 -19.24 -2.28 18.62
CA VAL A 99 -17.83 -1.89 18.61
C VAL A 99 -17.16 -2.53 17.41
N ARG A 100 -16.85 -1.71 16.40
CA ARG A 100 -16.08 -2.16 15.24
C ARG A 100 -14.70 -2.60 15.66
N ASN A 101 -14.34 -3.86 15.43
CA ASN A 101 -13.15 -4.48 16.01
C ASN A 101 -11.86 -3.86 15.43
N PRO A 102 -11.21 -2.92 16.14
CA PRO A 102 -10.10 -2.18 15.58
C PRO A 102 -8.84 -3.04 15.68
N ARG A 103 -8.38 -3.60 14.55
CA ARG A 103 -7.11 -4.33 14.52
C ARG A 103 -5.94 -3.39 14.76
N GLY A 104 -5.10 -3.70 15.75
CA GLY A 104 -3.82 -3.03 15.97
C GLY A 104 -2.88 -3.24 14.78
N GLY A 105 -2.85 -2.27 13.86
CA GLY A 105 -1.89 -2.25 12.75
C GLY A 105 -0.61 -1.51 13.13
N GLY A 106 0.54 -1.96 12.60
CA GLY A 106 1.78 -1.18 12.67
C GLY A 106 1.63 0.22 12.07
N LYS A 107 2.58 1.13 12.37
CA LYS A 107 2.57 2.50 11.81
C LYS A 107 2.41 2.46 10.29
N ARG A 108 1.24 2.86 9.79
CA ARG A 108 0.97 2.93 8.36
C ARG A 108 1.66 4.16 7.78
N LYS A 109 2.46 3.99 6.72
CA LYS A 109 3.05 5.12 5.99
C LYS A 109 1.95 5.97 5.37
N LEU A 110 2.08 7.29 5.46
CA LEU A 110 1.12 8.22 4.84
C LEU A 110 1.04 8.02 3.32
N GLU A 111 2.19 7.83 2.67
CA GLU A 111 2.29 7.52 1.23
C GLU A 111 1.44 6.31 0.79
N LYS A 112 1.25 5.33 1.68
CA LYS A 112 0.48 4.12 1.43
C LYS A 112 -0.99 4.21 1.89
N THR A 113 -1.43 5.39 2.31
CA THR A 113 -2.80 5.62 2.77
C THR A 113 -3.58 6.29 1.64
N LEU A 114 -4.80 5.85 1.37
CA LEU A 114 -5.67 6.51 0.37
C LEU A 114 -6.13 7.87 0.90
N ASP A 115 -6.29 8.86 0.02
CA ASP A 115 -6.61 10.23 0.42
C ASP A 115 -7.92 10.33 1.21
N CYS A 116 -8.97 9.61 0.78
CA CYS A 116 -10.24 9.50 1.48
C CYS A 116 -10.12 8.89 2.90
N GLU A 117 -9.03 8.20 3.21
CA GLU A 117 -8.81 7.57 4.50
C GLU A 117 -7.79 8.31 5.38
N ILE A 118 -7.07 9.31 4.86
CA ILE A 118 -5.99 9.98 5.60
C ILE A 118 -6.53 10.58 6.88
N ILE A 119 -7.59 11.38 6.81
CA ILE A 119 -8.15 12.07 7.98
C ILE A 119 -8.57 11.04 9.02
N ARG A 120 -9.32 9.99 8.62
CA ARG A 120 -9.75 8.90 9.51
C ARG A 120 -8.56 8.18 10.15
N LYS A 121 -7.57 7.76 9.36
CA LYS A 121 -6.44 6.92 9.83
C LYS A 121 -5.35 7.70 10.55
N LYS A 122 -5.25 9.01 10.34
CA LYS A 122 -4.22 9.89 10.91
C LYS A 122 -4.77 10.92 11.87
N ARG A 123 -6.08 10.91 12.17
CA ARG A 123 -6.79 11.85 13.06
C ARG A 123 -6.04 12.12 14.37
N ARG A 124 -5.50 11.07 15.00
CA ARG A 124 -4.74 11.18 16.27
C ARG A 124 -3.45 12.02 16.18
N HIS A 125 -3.00 12.34 14.98
CA HIS A 125 -1.81 13.15 14.70
C HIS A 125 -2.16 14.52 14.11
N LEU A 126 -3.45 14.83 13.97
CA LEU A 126 -3.97 16.05 13.37
C LEU A 126 -4.87 16.82 14.36
N TYR A 127 -4.88 18.14 14.25
CA TYR A 127 -6.02 18.96 14.62
C TYR A 127 -6.95 18.99 13.41
N VAL A 128 -8.22 18.64 13.65
CA VAL A 128 -9.25 18.62 12.61
C VAL A 128 -10.20 19.74 12.96
N THR A 129 -10.13 20.81 12.19
CA THR A 129 -11.07 21.92 12.25
C THR A 129 -12.31 21.56 11.43
N GLU A 130 -13.49 21.72 12.00
CA GLU A 130 -14.74 21.50 11.26
C GLU A 130 -14.94 22.64 10.24
N GLY A 131 -15.61 22.35 9.13
CA GLY A 131 -15.89 23.35 8.10
C GLY A 131 -17.00 24.29 8.56
N ARG A 132 -16.70 25.59 8.66
CA ARG A 132 -17.61 26.59 9.24
C ARG A 132 -18.11 27.64 8.24
N GLY A 133 -17.86 27.44 6.95
CA GLY A 133 -18.21 28.38 5.89
C GLY A 133 -17.29 29.61 5.81
N ASP A 134 -16.28 29.71 6.68
CA ASP A 134 -15.20 30.69 6.60
C ASP A 134 -13.92 30.08 5.98
N GLN A 135 -12.91 30.92 5.72
CA GLN A 135 -11.60 30.52 5.18
C GLN A 135 -10.49 30.59 6.25
N LEU A 136 -10.83 30.29 7.51
CA LEU A 136 -9.90 30.40 8.64
C LEU A 136 -9.13 29.10 8.94
N CYS A 137 -9.37 28.00 8.21
CA CYS A 137 -8.83 26.69 8.55
C CYS A 137 -7.30 26.65 8.66
N PHE A 138 -6.60 27.48 7.87
CA PHE A 138 -5.14 27.64 7.96
C PHE A 138 -4.73 28.23 9.31
N ALA A 139 -5.27 29.41 9.64
CA ALA A 139 -4.89 30.16 10.83
C ALA A 139 -5.35 29.46 12.12
N ILE A 140 -6.51 28.82 12.13
CA ILE A 140 -6.99 28.02 13.27
C ILE A 140 -6.08 26.80 13.48
N SER A 141 -5.78 26.06 12.41
CA SER A 141 -4.84 24.94 12.47
C SER A 141 -3.47 25.38 12.98
N LEU A 142 -3.01 26.56 12.57
CA LEU A 142 -1.75 27.16 12.98
C LEU A 142 -1.76 27.51 14.48
N ALA A 143 -2.85 28.10 14.99
CA ALA A 143 -2.99 28.43 16.40
C ALA A 143 -2.90 27.19 17.29
N HIS A 144 -3.56 26.09 16.90
CA HIS A 144 -3.48 24.82 17.64
C HIS A 144 -2.08 24.19 17.65
N VAL A 145 -1.33 24.27 16.55
CA VAL A 145 0.06 23.75 16.52
C VAL A 145 1.05 24.70 17.19
N CYS A 146 0.75 25.99 17.22
CA CYS A 146 1.54 26.99 17.91
C CYS A 146 1.43 26.85 19.43
N ASN A 147 0.21 26.65 19.94
CA ASN A 147 -0.07 26.43 21.35
C ASN A 147 -1.07 25.29 21.57
N SER A 148 -0.60 24.16 22.10
CA SER A 148 -1.44 22.98 22.34
C SER A 148 -2.42 23.12 23.49
N SER A 149 -2.29 24.17 24.31
CA SER A 149 -3.17 24.43 25.46
C SER A 149 -4.38 25.27 25.11
N PHE A 150 -4.44 25.85 23.90
CA PHE A 150 -5.57 26.67 23.49
C PHE A 150 -6.83 25.82 23.26
N THR A 151 -7.96 26.36 23.72
CA THR A 151 -9.29 25.86 23.36
C THR A 151 -9.64 26.25 21.93
N ASP A 152 -10.61 25.58 21.31
CA ASP A 152 -11.05 25.87 19.94
C ASP A 152 -11.45 27.35 19.79
N GLY A 153 -12.19 27.91 20.75
CA GLY A 153 -12.58 29.33 20.72
C GLY A 153 -11.41 30.32 20.92
N GLN A 154 -10.34 29.93 21.63
CA GLN A 154 -9.11 30.73 21.70
C GLN A 154 -8.35 30.70 20.37
N CYS A 155 -8.23 29.52 19.76
CA CYS A 155 -7.62 29.38 18.44
C CYS A 155 -8.36 30.21 17.39
N GLU A 156 -9.68 30.25 17.42
CA GLU A 156 -10.48 31.05 16.49
C GLU A 156 -10.25 32.55 16.63
N ARG A 157 -10.23 33.08 17.86
CA ARG A 157 -9.92 34.50 18.08
C ARG A 157 -8.53 34.84 17.56
N GLN A 158 -7.54 34.02 17.91
CA GLN A 158 -6.16 34.22 17.47
C GLN A 158 -6.02 34.11 15.94
N ALA A 159 -6.75 33.19 15.32
CA ALA A 159 -6.75 32.99 13.87
C ALA A 159 -7.26 34.23 13.13
N ARG A 160 -8.37 34.82 13.60
CA ARG A 160 -8.93 36.05 13.01
C ARG A 160 -7.96 37.22 13.13
N GLU A 161 -7.30 37.36 14.27
CA GLU A 161 -6.28 38.39 14.50
C GLU A 161 -5.09 38.23 13.55
N TRP A 162 -4.53 37.02 13.43
CA TRP A 162 -3.40 36.77 12.54
C TRP A 162 -3.75 36.95 11.06
N GLN A 163 -4.93 36.50 10.64
CA GLN A 163 -5.36 36.63 9.25
C GLN A 163 -5.51 38.12 8.87
N ARG A 164 -6.13 38.92 9.74
CA ARG A 164 -6.21 40.38 9.55
C ARG A 164 -4.84 41.04 9.56
N ALA A 165 -3.94 40.61 10.45
CA ALA A 165 -2.59 41.16 10.55
C ALA A 165 -1.74 40.92 9.28
N VAL A 166 -1.98 39.85 8.53
CA VAL A 166 -1.33 39.60 7.23
C VAL A 166 -2.09 40.23 6.04
N GLY A 167 -3.12 41.04 6.31
CA GLY A 167 -3.91 41.73 5.30
C GLY A 167 -4.94 40.84 4.58
N LEU A 168 -5.38 39.75 5.21
CA LEU A 168 -6.41 38.85 4.69
C LEU A 168 -7.68 38.96 5.55
N ASP A 169 -8.85 38.93 4.92
CA ASP A 169 -10.11 38.81 5.65
C ASP A 169 -10.45 37.34 5.94
N GLU A 170 -11.56 37.12 6.67
CA GLU A 170 -12.01 35.80 7.11
C GLU A 170 -12.57 34.94 5.97
N GLN A 171 -12.86 35.54 4.82
CA GLN A 171 -13.38 34.88 3.62
C GLN A 171 -12.30 34.66 2.55
N THR A 172 -11.10 35.19 2.77
CA THR A 172 -9.98 35.05 1.85
C THR A 172 -9.20 33.77 2.18
N PRO A 173 -9.12 32.79 1.26
CA PRO A 173 -8.37 31.57 1.49
C PRO A 173 -6.86 31.83 1.54
N VAL A 174 -6.20 31.27 2.55
CA VAL A 174 -4.75 31.35 2.69
C VAL A 174 -4.06 30.43 1.68
N THR A 175 -3.21 31.00 0.84
CA THR A 175 -2.43 30.28 -0.17
C THR A 175 -0.98 30.07 0.26
N PHE A 176 -0.22 29.30 -0.51
CA PHE A 176 1.23 29.16 -0.26
C PHE A 176 2.00 30.48 -0.34
N SER A 177 1.52 31.44 -1.14
CA SER A 177 2.12 32.77 -1.26
C SER A 177 2.00 33.59 0.03
N ASP A 178 1.02 33.28 0.87
CA ASP A 178 0.75 34.00 2.12
C ASP A 178 1.55 33.45 3.31
N VAL A 179 2.07 32.22 3.20
CA VAL A 179 2.74 31.52 4.32
C VAL A 179 3.87 32.35 4.93
N ARG A 180 4.65 33.07 4.10
CA ARG A 180 5.75 33.91 4.60
C ARG A 180 5.26 35.00 5.56
N LYS A 181 4.10 35.61 5.28
CA LYS A 181 3.51 36.66 6.12
C LYS A 181 3.19 36.14 7.52
N PHE A 182 2.71 34.90 7.62
CA PHE A 182 2.46 34.24 8.91
C PHE A 182 3.75 33.85 9.63
N GLU A 183 4.77 33.39 8.90
CA GLU A 183 6.09 33.12 9.48
C GLU A 183 6.71 34.39 10.09
N ASP A 184 6.52 35.55 9.46
CA ASP A 184 7.03 36.85 9.94
C ASP A 184 6.38 37.26 11.27
N ILE A 185 5.06 37.09 11.42
CA ILE A 185 4.35 37.41 12.66
C ILE A 185 4.67 36.44 13.79
N LEU A 186 4.80 35.15 13.46
CA LEU A 186 5.04 34.10 14.46
C LEU A 186 6.51 33.90 14.82
N GLU A 187 7.41 34.52 14.06
CA GLU A 187 8.86 34.34 14.14
C GLU A 187 9.28 32.85 14.10
N ARG A 188 8.51 32.03 13.37
CA ARG A 188 8.67 30.57 13.33
C ARG A 188 8.49 30.03 11.93
N LYS A 189 9.31 29.03 11.58
CA LYS A 189 9.20 28.29 10.31
C LYS A 189 7.85 27.58 10.21
N ILE A 190 7.19 27.70 9.06
CA ILE A 190 5.99 26.93 8.71
C ILE A 190 6.32 25.99 7.53
N VAL A 191 5.91 24.74 7.66
CA VAL A 191 6.03 23.72 6.60
C VAL A 191 4.67 23.11 6.34
N VAL A 192 4.24 23.18 5.08
CA VAL A 192 2.94 22.65 4.65
C VAL A 192 3.15 21.38 3.83
N PHE A 193 2.70 20.24 4.33
CA PHE A 193 2.66 18.99 3.59
C PHE A 193 1.45 18.94 2.67
N TYR A 194 1.59 18.39 1.47
CA TYR A 194 0.49 18.17 0.53
C TYR A 194 0.79 16.93 -0.32
N ARG A 195 -0.19 16.43 -1.07
CA ARG A 195 0.03 15.31 -2.01
C ARG A 195 -0.20 15.73 -3.45
N THR A 196 0.70 15.27 -4.31
CA THR A 196 0.55 15.32 -5.77
C THR A 196 0.63 13.89 -6.28
N SER A 197 -0.43 13.40 -6.93
CA SER A 197 -0.46 12.09 -7.60
C SER A 197 0.15 10.96 -6.76
N SER A 198 -0.29 10.84 -5.50
CA SER A 198 0.16 9.89 -4.46
C SER A 198 1.51 10.13 -3.77
N THR A 199 2.33 11.08 -4.22
CA THR A 199 3.60 11.43 -3.54
C THR A 199 3.34 12.46 -2.45
N LEU A 200 3.93 12.25 -1.26
CA LEU A 200 3.90 13.25 -0.19
C LEU A 200 5.00 14.29 -0.44
N SER A 201 4.58 15.51 -0.72
CA SER A 201 5.44 16.67 -0.90
C SER A 201 5.27 17.65 0.26
N HIS A 202 6.15 18.65 0.34
CA HIS A 202 5.97 19.77 1.24
C HIS A 202 6.40 21.07 0.58
N PHE A 203 5.78 22.16 1.02
CA PHE A 203 6.12 23.53 0.70
C PHE A 203 6.80 24.18 1.90
N GLU A 204 7.86 24.95 1.62
CA GLU A 204 8.54 25.79 2.60
C GLU A 204 9.10 27.04 1.91
N THR A 205 9.12 28.15 2.62
CA THR A 205 9.81 29.39 2.20
C THR A 205 11.29 29.38 2.64
N HIS A 206 12.07 30.40 2.27
CA HIS A 206 13.35 30.64 2.91
C HIS A 206 13.15 31.28 4.29
N PHE A 207 13.41 30.55 5.37
CA PHE A 207 13.42 31.05 6.75
C PHE A 207 14.61 30.42 7.50
N PRO A 208 15.56 31.22 8.04
CA PRO A 208 16.80 30.69 8.61
C PRO A 208 16.60 29.83 9.85
N ASP A 209 15.78 30.30 10.81
CA ASP A 209 15.53 29.54 12.03
C ASP A 209 14.54 28.39 11.77
N ARG A 210 15.03 27.17 11.99
CA ARG A 210 14.24 25.94 11.87
C ARG A 210 13.91 25.33 13.24
N SER A 211 14.28 26.02 14.31
CA SER A 211 13.87 25.69 15.67
C SER A 211 12.34 25.73 15.75
N GLN A 212 11.75 24.78 16.48
CA GLN A 212 10.31 24.73 16.74
C GLN A 212 9.39 24.89 15.51
N THR A 213 9.79 24.34 14.35
CA THR A 213 9.01 24.40 13.10
C THR A 213 7.56 23.95 13.30
N LEU A 214 6.61 24.71 12.74
CA LEU A 214 5.17 24.42 12.71
C LEU A 214 4.81 23.62 11.46
N PHE A 215 3.94 22.63 11.61
CA PHE A 215 3.61 21.68 10.55
C PHE A 215 2.12 21.67 10.25
N LEU A 216 1.77 21.88 8.99
CA LEU A 216 0.40 21.79 8.47
C LEU A 216 0.31 20.72 7.39
N PHE A 217 -0.91 20.24 7.13
CA PHE A 217 -1.23 19.34 6.03
C PHE A 217 -2.38 19.91 5.21
N LEU A 218 -2.20 20.04 3.90
CA LEU A 218 -3.23 20.46 2.95
C LEU A 218 -3.81 19.25 2.22
N LEU A 219 -5.13 19.08 2.31
CA LEU A 219 -5.87 18.04 1.61
C LEU A 219 -7.24 18.59 1.18
N HIS A 220 -7.59 18.42 -0.10
CA HIS A 220 -8.86 18.91 -0.68
C HIS A 220 -9.17 20.37 -0.32
N ASN A 221 -8.18 21.27 -0.47
CA ASN A 221 -8.28 22.70 -0.14
C ASN A 221 -8.57 23.02 1.34
N HIS A 222 -8.37 22.07 2.26
CA HIS A 222 -8.49 22.29 3.70
C HIS A 222 -7.16 22.02 4.41
N TYR A 223 -6.81 22.90 5.35
CA TYR A 223 -5.60 22.78 6.16
C TYR A 223 -5.89 22.08 7.48
N TYR A 224 -4.97 21.19 7.87
CA TYR A 224 -5.00 20.45 9.12
C TYR A 224 -3.69 20.68 9.89
N GLY A 225 -3.77 21.04 11.17
CA GLY A 225 -2.60 21.19 12.03
C GLY A 225 -1.97 19.84 12.37
N ILE A 226 -0.67 19.64 12.14
CA ILE A 226 0.01 18.37 12.45
C ILE A 226 0.57 18.41 13.88
N LYS A 227 -0.07 17.67 14.80
CA LYS A 227 0.36 17.50 16.21
C LYS A 227 1.69 16.76 16.35
N LYS A 228 1.83 15.65 15.62
CA LYS A 228 2.96 14.71 15.77
C LYS A 228 3.44 14.25 14.40
N LEU A 229 4.39 15.00 13.83
CA LEU A 229 4.88 14.78 12.47
C LEU A 229 5.34 13.34 12.20
N LYS A 230 6.14 12.75 13.10
CA LYS A 230 6.61 11.36 13.00
C LYS A 230 5.45 10.34 12.92
N GLY A 231 4.37 10.56 13.68
CA GLY A 231 3.18 9.71 13.64
C GLY A 231 2.36 9.92 12.38
N PHE A 232 2.22 11.19 11.98
CA PHE A 232 1.53 11.58 10.75
C PHE A 232 2.17 10.95 9.51
N ILE A 233 3.48 11.12 9.31
CA ILE A 233 4.21 10.49 8.19
C ILE A 233 4.23 8.96 8.31
N GLY A 234 4.34 8.43 9.53
CA GLY A 234 4.36 6.99 9.80
C GLY A 234 5.76 6.36 9.73
N THR A 235 6.79 7.09 10.14
CA THR A 235 8.19 6.63 10.15
C THR A 235 8.78 6.55 11.57
N ARG A 236 9.99 5.98 11.71
CA ARG A 236 10.70 5.95 13.00
C ARG A 236 11.39 7.28 13.30
N PHE A 237 11.80 8.03 12.30
CA PHE A 237 12.48 9.30 12.43
C PHE A 237 12.00 10.25 11.33
N VAL A 238 12.17 11.54 11.56
CA VAL A 238 11.94 12.61 10.59
C VAL A 238 13.12 13.58 10.72
N CYS A 239 13.64 14.04 9.57
CA CYS A 239 14.73 15.00 9.57
C CYS A 239 14.20 16.39 9.92
N ASN A 240 14.83 17.10 10.84
CA ASN A 240 14.42 18.47 11.19
C ASN A 240 14.82 19.52 10.14
N TYR A 241 15.66 19.14 9.16
CA TYR A 241 16.09 20.02 8.09
C TYR A 241 15.28 19.83 6.81
N CYS A 242 15.23 18.59 6.27
CA CYS A 242 14.53 18.32 5.01
C CYS A 242 13.12 17.73 5.19
N TYR A 243 12.67 17.55 6.44
CA TYR A 243 11.34 17.05 6.82
C TYR A 243 10.94 15.67 6.25
N LYS A 244 11.88 14.94 5.62
CA LYS A 244 11.67 13.58 5.13
C LYS A 244 11.68 12.57 6.26
N GLY A 245 10.74 11.63 6.22
CA GLY A 245 10.68 10.51 7.15
C GLY A 245 11.63 9.37 6.76
N PHE A 246 12.29 8.75 7.74
CA PHE A 246 13.18 7.61 7.53
C PHE A 246 13.10 6.61 8.69
N ASN A 247 13.54 5.37 8.44
CA ASN A 247 13.46 4.29 9.42
C ASN A 247 14.81 3.86 10.00
N CYS A 248 15.91 4.20 9.33
CA CYS A 248 17.27 3.94 9.79
C CYS A 248 18.05 5.26 9.82
N SER A 249 18.52 5.66 11.00
CA SER A 249 19.24 6.93 11.18
C SER A 249 20.55 7.01 10.41
N TYR A 250 21.23 5.88 10.25
CA TYR A 250 22.53 5.79 9.56
C TYR A 250 22.43 5.75 8.03
N VAL A 251 21.24 5.88 7.44
CA VAL A 251 21.03 5.84 5.97
C VAL A 251 20.59 7.19 5.42
N HIS A 252 19.97 8.04 6.25
CA HIS A 252 19.45 9.32 5.79
C HIS A 252 20.55 10.38 5.73
N SER A 253 20.78 10.99 4.57
CA SER A 253 21.72 12.11 4.44
C SER A 253 21.05 13.27 3.74
N CYS A 254 21.24 14.49 4.23
CA CYS A 254 20.79 15.72 3.57
C CYS A 254 21.73 16.89 3.91
N ARG A 255 21.49 18.07 3.34
CA ARG A 255 22.34 19.26 3.55
C ARG A 255 22.43 19.71 5.02
N GLY A 256 21.39 19.48 5.82
CA GLY A 256 21.37 19.82 7.24
C GLY A 256 21.33 18.62 8.17
N TYR A 257 21.81 17.44 7.74
CA TYR A 257 21.89 16.25 8.58
C TYR A 257 23.00 15.31 8.14
N CYS A 258 23.93 15.03 9.06
CA CYS A 258 24.95 14.00 8.88
C CYS A 258 24.59 12.71 9.61
N HIS A 259 24.44 11.60 8.88
CA HIS A 259 24.16 10.28 9.45
C HIS A 259 25.31 9.64 10.25
N ILE A 260 26.51 10.22 10.19
CA ILE A 260 27.69 9.72 10.91
C ILE A 260 27.75 10.29 12.32
N CYS A 261 27.66 11.62 12.45
CA CYS A 261 27.77 12.34 13.73
C CYS A 261 26.45 12.95 14.24
N ASN A 262 25.35 12.81 13.49
CA ASN A 262 24.04 13.42 13.76
C ASN A 262 24.05 14.96 13.90
N ASN A 263 25.10 15.64 13.43
CA ASN A 263 25.14 17.10 13.45
C ASN A 263 24.60 17.70 12.14
N GLY A 264 23.81 18.77 12.27
CA GLY A 264 23.18 19.45 11.14
C GLY A 264 24.13 20.33 10.34
N GLU A 265 25.15 20.91 10.96
CA GLU A 265 26.14 21.78 10.29
C GLU A 265 27.28 20.98 9.64
N CYS A 266 27.41 19.69 9.99
CA CYS A 266 28.50 18.85 9.47
C CYS A 266 28.58 18.81 7.94
N PRO A 267 27.46 18.73 7.19
CA PRO A 267 27.51 18.77 5.73
C PRO A 267 27.95 20.13 5.15
N MET A 268 27.88 21.23 5.92
CA MET A 268 28.31 22.57 5.50
C MET A 268 29.82 22.79 5.68
N GLN A 269 30.50 21.93 6.43
CA GLN A 269 31.95 21.96 6.60
C GLN A 269 32.67 21.43 5.36
N GLU A 270 33.91 21.87 5.18
CA GLU A 270 34.82 21.38 4.14
C GLU A 270 34.96 19.86 4.21
N TYR A 271 35.00 19.23 3.04
CA TYR A 271 35.08 17.79 2.91
C TYR A 271 36.54 17.33 3.08
N ASN A 272 36.85 16.75 4.23
CA ASN A 272 38.16 16.17 4.54
C ASN A 272 37.97 14.80 5.22
N PRO A 273 37.73 13.73 4.44
CA PRO A 273 37.17 12.50 4.98
C PRO A 273 38.19 11.71 5.80
N VAL A 274 37.75 11.20 6.95
CA VAL A 274 38.55 10.36 7.86
C VAL A 274 37.90 8.99 7.99
N GLU A 275 38.64 7.92 7.76
CA GLU A 275 38.15 6.56 7.97
C GLU A 275 38.32 6.12 9.42
N CYS A 276 37.24 5.62 10.04
CA CYS A 276 37.28 5.15 11.41
C CYS A 276 37.66 3.66 11.47
N SER A 277 38.76 3.33 12.16
CA SER A 277 39.20 1.95 12.39
C SER A 277 38.20 1.10 13.20
N ASP A 278 37.45 1.71 14.12
CA ASP A 278 36.62 0.97 15.09
C ASP A 278 35.25 0.54 14.53
N CYS A 279 34.68 1.37 13.64
CA CYS A 279 33.38 1.13 13.02
C CYS A 279 33.43 1.00 11.49
N LEU A 280 34.59 1.21 10.87
CA LEU A 280 34.83 1.14 9.42
C LEU A 280 33.97 2.10 8.58
N ARG A 281 33.39 3.13 9.20
CA ARG A 281 32.64 4.19 8.49
C ARG A 281 33.56 5.36 8.16
N LYS A 282 33.26 6.03 7.05
CA LYS A 282 33.96 7.24 6.58
C LYS A 282 33.29 8.49 7.14
N CYS A 283 33.97 9.17 8.06
CA CYS A 283 33.58 10.47 8.59
C CYS A 283 33.85 11.57 7.55
N ARG A 284 33.07 12.66 7.57
CA ARG A 284 33.16 13.74 6.58
C ARG A 284 34.35 14.69 6.80
N SER A 285 34.73 14.89 8.06
CA SER A 285 35.77 15.82 8.53
C SER A 285 36.37 15.29 9.85
N PRO A 286 37.55 15.77 10.29
CA PRO A 286 38.07 15.48 11.63
C PRO A 286 37.10 15.86 12.76
N ALA A 287 36.38 16.99 12.61
CA ALA A 287 35.33 17.38 13.55
C ALA A 287 34.10 16.43 13.53
N CYS A 288 33.77 15.86 12.36
CA CYS A 288 32.79 14.78 12.27
C CYS A 288 33.27 13.54 13.02
N PHE A 289 34.54 13.17 12.89
CA PHE A 289 35.15 12.02 13.56
C PHE A 289 35.14 12.15 15.09
N ALA A 290 35.54 13.32 15.62
CA ALA A 290 35.51 13.59 17.06
C ALA A 290 34.10 13.43 17.65
N ARG A 291 33.09 14.10 17.08
CA ARG A 291 31.69 13.98 17.53
C ARG A 291 31.09 12.59 17.36
N HIS A 292 31.55 11.85 16.36
CA HIS A 292 31.11 10.48 16.13
C HIS A 292 31.59 9.53 17.24
N LYS A 293 32.78 9.78 17.80
CA LYS A 293 33.35 9.05 18.95
C LYS A 293 32.87 9.57 20.30
N GLU A 294 32.29 10.76 20.34
CA GLU A 294 31.71 11.32 21.55
C GLU A 294 30.53 10.48 22.06
N GLY A 295 30.66 9.98 23.29
CA GLY A 295 29.60 9.23 23.97
C GLY A 295 28.49 10.17 24.42
N LYS A 296 27.25 9.88 24.02
CA LYS A 296 26.07 10.59 24.55
C LYS A 296 25.43 9.74 25.63
N ARG A 297 25.21 10.35 26.80
CA ARG A 297 24.54 9.70 27.93
C ARG A 297 23.10 9.37 27.54
N ASN A 298 22.74 8.10 27.57
CA ASN A 298 21.37 7.67 27.41
C ASN A 298 20.65 7.81 28.75
N PHE A 299 19.69 8.73 28.84
CA PHE A 299 18.92 9.00 30.06
C PHE A 299 18.11 7.81 30.56
N VAL A 300 17.79 6.83 29.69
CA VAL A 300 17.01 5.64 30.06
C VAL A 300 17.90 4.55 30.65
N THR A 301 19.08 4.34 30.08
CA THR A 301 19.98 3.23 30.49
C THR A 301 21.15 3.68 31.35
N GLY A 302 21.33 4.98 31.59
CA GLY A 302 22.46 5.58 32.31
C GLY A 302 23.82 5.51 31.59
N ARG A 303 23.99 4.57 30.66
CA ARG A 303 25.21 4.33 29.87
C ARG A 303 25.47 5.44 28.85
N SER A 304 26.74 5.83 28.71
CA SER A 304 27.21 6.68 27.61
C SER A 304 27.60 5.78 26.44
N ILE A 305 27.01 6.02 25.26
CA ILE A 305 27.32 5.26 24.04
C ILE A 305 27.51 6.26 22.91
N SER A 306 28.61 6.11 22.17
CA SER A 306 28.94 6.91 20.99
C SER A 306 28.21 6.43 19.73
N LEU A 307 28.14 7.28 18.71
CA LEU A 307 27.61 6.87 17.41
C LEU A 307 28.49 5.80 16.75
N CYS A 308 29.80 5.81 17.05
CA CYS A 308 30.76 4.78 16.67
C CYS A 308 30.36 3.38 17.15
N GLU A 309 30.00 3.29 18.43
CA GLU A 309 29.62 2.02 19.05
C GLU A 309 28.21 1.56 18.67
N LEU A 310 27.34 2.47 18.27
CA LEU A 310 25.95 2.14 17.87
C LEU A 310 25.84 1.61 16.45
N VAL A 311 26.70 2.06 15.53
CA VAL A 311 26.59 1.72 14.11
C VAL A 311 27.96 1.41 13.53
N LYS A 312 28.08 0.21 13.00
CA LYS A 312 29.30 -0.30 12.35
C LYS A 312 29.03 -0.65 10.89
N LYS A 313 30.06 -0.57 10.05
CA LYS A 313 30.08 -1.04 8.67
C LYS A 313 30.77 -2.39 8.62
N CYS A 314 30.14 -3.38 7.98
CA CYS A 314 30.75 -4.68 7.80
C CYS A 314 31.90 -4.62 6.78
N ALA A 315 33.07 -5.15 7.12
CA ALA A 315 34.20 -5.24 6.19
C ALA A 315 33.92 -6.14 4.97
N ARG A 316 33.06 -7.16 5.12
CA ARG A 316 32.75 -8.13 4.05
C ARG A 316 31.68 -7.64 3.08
N CYS A 317 30.50 -7.25 3.58
CA CYS A 317 29.38 -6.86 2.72
C CYS A 317 29.21 -5.34 2.57
N SER A 318 30.04 -4.54 3.23
CA SER A 318 29.97 -3.06 3.25
C SER A 318 28.65 -2.46 3.76
N LEU A 319 27.71 -3.27 4.29
CA LEU A 319 26.46 -2.78 4.87
C LEU A 319 26.68 -2.24 6.29
N CYS A 320 25.98 -1.16 6.61
CA CYS A 320 25.90 -0.62 7.97
C CYS A 320 24.85 -1.38 8.80
N TYR A 321 25.16 -1.66 10.05
CA TYR A 321 24.28 -2.33 11.00
C TYR A 321 24.36 -1.71 12.39
N ASN A 322 23.31 -1.88 13.19
CA ASN A 322 23.21 -1.34 14.54
C ASN A 322 23.69 -2.37 15.57
N THR A 323 24.43 -1.92 16.58
CA THR A 323 25.02 -2.72 17.68
C THR A 323 24.53 -2.26 19.06
N GLY A 324 23.48 -1.44 19.11
CA GLY A 324 22.93 -0.89 20.34
C GLY A 324 22.27 -1.94 21.26
N PRO A 325 21.97 -1.58 22.52
CA PRO A 325 21.56 -2.53 23.57
C PRO A 325 20.26 -3.31 23.29
N ASN A 326 19.43 -2.85 22.35
CA ASN A 326 18.21 -3.53 21.92
C ASN A 326 18.44 -4.61 20.83
N THR A 327 19.66 -4.79 20.32
CA THR A 327 19.97 -5.98 19.51
C THR A 327 20.14 -7.17 20.43
N ARG A 328 19.33 -8.22 20.23
CA ARG A 328 19.38 -9.46 21.02
C ARG A 328 20.83 -9.93 21.16
N VAL A 329 21.28 -10.11 22.41
CA VAL A 329 22.60 -10.67 22.74
C VAL A 329 22.78 -11.97 21.93
N GLY A 330 23.83 -12.04 21.10
CA GLY A 330 24.12 -13.20 20.23
C GLY A 330 23.77 -13.03 18.75
N ASN A 331 23.01 -12.00 18.34
CA ASN A 331 22.76 -11.69 16.93
C ASN A 331 23.71 -10.61 16.41
N GLY A 332 25.00 -10.94 16.31
CA GLY A 332 25.94 -10.16 15.52
C GLY A 332 25.47 -10.03 14.06
N HIS A 333 25.94 -9.00 13.35
CA HIS A 333 25.65 -8.84 11.92
C HIS A 333 26.02 -10.11 11.16
N ARG A 334 25.02 -10.81 10.63
CA ARG A 334 25.21 -11.87 9.65
C ARG A 334 25.11 -11.23 8.28
N CYS A 335 26.21 -11.27 7.52
CA CYS A 335 26.15 -10.89 6.12
C CYS A 335 25.08 -11.76 5.46
N ALA A 336 24.04 -11.13 4.92
CA ALA A 336 23.14 -11.84 4.05
C ALA A 336 23.99 -12.42 2.92
N LYS A 337 23.76 -13.70 2.59
CA LYS A 337 24.35 -14.29 1.38
C LYS A 337 24.02 -13.34 0.21
N PRO A 338 25.03 -12.91 -0.57
CA PRO A 338 24.82 -11.91 -1.61
C PRO A 338 23.69 -12.38 -2.52
N LYS A 339 22.72 -11.51 -2.80
CA LYS A 339 21.64 -11.84 -3.73
C LYS A 339 21.87 -11.11 -5.02
N CYS A 340 21.65 -11.79 -6.14
CA CYS A 340 21.59 -11.11 -7.42
C CYS A 340 20.46 -10.08 -7.39
N ARG A 341 20.77 -8.82 -7.68
CA ARG A 341 19.78 -7.73 -7.72
C ARG A 341 18.81 -7.85 -8.89
N ILE A 342 19.13 -8.73 -9.84
CA ILE A 342 18.41 -8.95 -11.07
C ILE A 342 17.43 -10.10 -10.86
N CYS A 343 17.89 -11.33 -10.59
CA CYS A 343 17.00 -12.49 -10.39
C CYS A 343 16.61 -12.81 -8.93
N GLY A 344 17.23 -12.18 -7.93
CA GLY A 344 16.94 -12.45 -6.52
C GLY A 344 17.55 -13.74 -5.96
N GLU A 345 18.26 -14.51 -6.80
CA GLU A 345 18.96 -15.74 -6.39
C GLU A 345 20.06 -15.45 -5.37
N THR A 346 20.26 -16.38 -4.44
CA THR A 346 21.25 -16.26 -3.38
C THR A 346 22.58 -16.82 -3.86
N LEU A 347 23.54 -15.94 -4.14
CA LEU A 347 24.89 -16.27 -4.60
C LEU A 347 25.67 -16.94 -3.46
N THR A 348 26.05 -18.19 -3.68
CA THR A 348 27.07 -18.89 -2.87
C THR A 348 28.46 -18.55 -3.40
N ARG A 349 29.52 -18.88 -2.65
CA ARG A 349 30.91 -18.66 -3.08
C ARG A 349 31.26 -19.32 -4.41
N GLU A 350 30.60 -20.43 -4.74
CA GLU A 350 30.75 -21.15 -6.01
C GLU A 350 30.02 -20.44 -7.16
N LEU A 351 28.87 -19.80 -6.89
CA LEU A 351 28.04 -19.10 -7.87
C LEU A 351 28.47 -17.64 -8.13
N GLU A 352 29.27 -17.01 -7.26
CA GLU A 352 29.74 -15.62 -7.47
C GLU A 352 30.53 -15.43 -8.77
N THR A 353 31.20 -16.48 -9.26
CA THR A 353 31.99 -16.43 -10.50
C THR A 353 31.21 -16.85 -11.74
N ASP A 354 30.10 -17.59 -11.59
CA ASP A 354 29.36 -18.20 -12.71
C ASP A 354 27.91 -17.67 -12.88
N HIS A 355 27.49 -16.73 -12.03
CA HIS A 355 26.16 -16.15 -12.09
C HIS A 355 26.00 -15.14 -13.25
N ARG A 356 25.62 -15.66 -14.44
CA ARG A 356 25.43 -14.91 -15.70
C ARG A 356 24.04 -14.27 -15.85
N CYS A 357 23.58 -13.55 -14.83
CA CYS A 357 22.26 -12.92 -14.85
C CYS A 357 22.34 -11.48 -15.39
N TYR A 358 22.13 -11.32 -16.69
CA TYR A 358 22.21 -10.02 -17.40
C TYR A 358 20.84 -9.35 -17.63
N SER A 359 19.74 -10.07 -17.36
CA SER A 359 18.38 -9.65 -17.73
C SER A 359 17.45 -9.74 -16.53
N ARG A 360 16.73 -8.65 -16.24
CA ARG A 360 15.75 -8.55 -15.14
C ARG A 360 14.59 -9.51 -15.44
N PRO A 361 14.33 -10.56 -14.63
CA PRO A 361 13.06 -11.25 -14.70
C PRO A 361 11.98 -10.24 -14.30
N LEU A 362 10.91 -10.20 -15.09
CA LEU A 362 9.72 -9.47 -14.70
C LEU A 362 9.25 -10.04 -13.35
N PRO A 363 8.84 -9.19 -12.38
CA PRO A 363 8.24 -9.69 -11.17
C PRO A 363 7.11 -10.65 -11.56
N VAL A 364 7.08 -11.83 -10.93
CA VAL A 364 5.96 -12.77 -11.04
C VAL A 364 4.74 -12.03 -10.50
N SER A 365 4.02 -11.35 -11.38
CA SER A 365 2.67 -10.93 -11.07
C SER A 365 1.85 -12.21 -11.02
N ALA A 366 0.93 -12.30 -10.05
CA ALA A 366 0.04 -13.45 -9.96
C ALA A 366 -0.94 -13.54 -11.16
N ASP A 367 -0.89 -12.56 -12.08
CA ASP A 367 -1.82 -12.39 -13.21
C ASP A 367 -1.07 -12.06 -14.51
N HIS A 368 0.09 -12.68 -14.78
CA HIS A 368 0.60 -12.65 -16.16
C HIS A 368 -0.20 -13.66 -16.98
N PRO A 369 -0.75 -13.24 -18.14
CA PRO A 369 -1.38 -14.20 -19.04
C PRO A 369 -0.36 -15.24 -19.48
N ASP A 370 -0.75 -16.52 -19.50
CA ASP A 370 0.13 -17.58 -19.97
C ASP A 370 0.49 -17.30 -21.44
N LEU A 371 1.79 -17.32 -21.77
CA LEU A 371 2.25 -17.13 -23.15
C LEU A 371 2.20 -18.47 -23.89
N ILE A 372 1.60 -18.44 -25.08
CA ILE A 372 1.47 -19.57 -25.97
C ILE A 372 2.15 -19.21 -27.28
N PHE A 373 3.22 -19.91 -27.62
CA PHE A 373 3.90 -19.76 -28.90
C PHE A 373 3.22 -20.64 -29.93
N TYR A 374 3.02 -20.15 -31.14
CA TYR A 374 2.44 -20.96 -32.21
C TYR A 374 3.11 -20.69 -33.55
N ASP A 375 3.00 -21.67 -34.46
CA ASP A 375 3.54 -21.61 -35.82
C ASP A 375 2.64 -22.43 -36.75
N PHE A 376 2.43 -21.93 -37.97
CA PHE A 376 1.65 -22.62 -39.00
C PHE A 376 2.56 -23.22 -40.08
N GLU A 377 2.29 -24.47 -40.42
CA GLU A 377 2.78 -25.05 -41.67
C GLU A 377 1.67 -25.00 -42.73
N THR A 378 2.07 -24.55 -43.92
CA THR A 378 1.17 -24.34 -45.06
C THR A 378 1.74 -25.00 -46.32
N PHE A 379 0.87 -25.29 -47.26
CA PHE A 379 1.25 -25.55 -48.65
C PHE A 379 0.66 -24.46 -49.54
N ALA A 380 1.33 -24.16 -50.65
CA ALA A 380 0.81 -23.22 -51.65
C ALA A 380 -0.06 -23.98 -52.65
N THR A 381 -1.24 -23.45 -52.93
CA THR A 381 -2.06 -23.88 -54.08
C THR A 381 -1.46 -23.36 -55.39
N GLU A 382 -1.92 -23.87 -56.53
CA GLU A 382 -1.50 -23.41 -57.87
C GLU A 382 -1.66 -21.89 -58.06
N ASN A 383 -2.66 -21.30 -57.40
CA ASN A 383 -2.94 -19.86 -57.42
C ASN A 383 -2.09 -19.04 -56.43
N GLY A 384 -1.08 -19.65 -55.79
CA GLY A 384 -0.23 -18.99 -54.80
C GLY A 384 -0.89 -18.72 -53.44
N VAL A 385 -2.09 -19.27 -53.20
CA VAL A 385 -2.77 -19.13 -51.90
C VAL A 385 -2.21 -20.16 -50.93
N HIS A 386 -1.73 -19.69 -49.77
CA HIS A 386 -1.27 -20.55 -48.68
C HIS A 386 -2.45 -21.15 -47.91
N VAL A 387 -2.47 -22.49 -47.83
CA VAL A 387 -3.47 -23.25 -47.08
C VAL A 387 -2.79 -23.92 -45.88
N PRO A 388 -3.22 -23.63 -44.65
CA PRO A 388 -2.66 -24.25 -43.46
C PRO A 388 -3.15 -25.70 -43.33
N PHE A 389 -2.24 -26.59 -42.95
CA PHE A 389 -2.53 -28.00 -42.69
C PHE A 389 -2.04 -28.47 -41.31
N LEU A 390 -1.15 -27.71 -40.68
CA LEU A 390 -0.69 -27.97 -39.34
C LEU A 390 -0.52 -26.64 -38.61
N VAL A 391 -1.00 -26.60 -37.38
CA VAL A 391 -0.62 -25.55 -36.42
C VAL A 391 -0.11 -26.20 -35.16
N TYR A 392 1.07 -25.78 -34.77
CA TYR A 392 1.75 -26.23 -33.57
C TYR A 392 1.72 -25.11 -32.54
N ALA A 393 1.40 -25.44 -31.30
CA ALA A 393 1.33 -24.50 -30.18
C ALA A 393 2.05 -25.07 -28.96
N LYS A 394 2.86 -24.24 -28.30
CA LYS A 394 3.64 -24.59 -27.11
C LYS A 394 3.54 -23.52 -26.04
N THR A 395 3.21 -23.92 -24.82
CA THR A 395 3.18 -23.00 -23.67
C THR A 395 4.58 -22.78 -23.10
N LEU A 396 4.79 -21.72 -22.32
CA LEU A 396 6.03 -21.52 -21.55
C LEU A 396 6.36 -22.69 -20.60
N LYS A 397 5.34 -23.42 -20.15
CA LYS A 397 5.48 -24.58 -19.25
C LYS A 397 5.89 -25.85 -20.01
N GLY A 398 6.00 -25.78 -21.33
CA GLY A 398 6.37 -26.90 -22.19
C GLY A 398 5.19 -27.79 -22.59
N GLU A 399 3.95 -27.38 -22.34
CA GLU A 399 2.77 -28.11 -22.83
C GLU A 399 2.63 -27.90 -24.34
N GLU A 400 2.46 -28.99 -25.09
CA GLU A 400 2.44 -28.98 -26.55
C GLU A 400 1.05 -29.39 -27.07
N LYS A 401 0.60 -28.70 -28.11
CA LYS A 401 -0.65 -29.00 -28.83
C LYS A 401 -0.43 -28.81 -30.31
N TRP A 402 -0.93 -29.75 -31.10
CA TRP A 402 -0.91 -29.64 -32.56
C TRP A 402 -2.26 -30.02 -33.13
N PHE A 403 -2.63 -29.36 -34.22
CA PHE A 403 -3.87 -29.61 -34.94
C PHE A 403 -3.53 -29.82 -36.41
N TYR A 404 -3.91 -30.98 -36.94
CA TYR A 404 -3.58 -31.40 -38.30
C TYR A 404 -4.82 -31.41 -39.21
N GLY A 405 -4.60 -31.25 -40.52
CA GLY A 405 -5.60 -31.26 -41.58
C GLY A 405 -6.13 -29.88 -41.97
N HIS A 406 -6.98 -29.83 -42.99
CA HIS A 406 -7.54 -28.57 -43.52
C HIS A 406 -8.35 -27.74 -42.51
N GLY A 407 -8.85 -28.38 -41.45
CA GLY A 407 -9.57 -27.73 -40.34
C GLY A 407 -8.67 -27.24 -39.20
N CYS A 408 -7.35 -27.30 -39.33
CA CYS A 408 -6.41 -27.05 -38.24
C CYS A 408 -6.62 -25.68 -37.56
N VAL A 409 -6.89 -24.62 -38.32
CA VAL A 409 -7.16 -23.28 -37.79
C VAL A 409 -8.43 -23.26 -36.93
N LYS A 410 -9.50 -23.93 -37.38
CA LYS A 410 -10.76 -24.03 -36.62
C LYS A 410 -10.55 -24.77 -35.32
N HIS A 411 -9.90 -25.93 -35.37
CA HIS A 411 -9.64 -26.73 -34.18
C HIS A 411 -8.75 -25.99 -33.18
N PHE A 412 -7.73 -25.28 -33.66
CA PHE A 412 -6.89 -24.41 -32.84
C PHE A 412 -7.71 -23.31 -32.15
N LEU A 413 -8.52 -22.56 -32.89
CA LEU A 413 -9.36 -21.50 -32.33
C LEU A 413 -10.35 -22.04 -31.29
N MET A 414 -11.05 -23.13 -31.60
CA MET A 414 -12.06 -23.70 -30.69
C MET A 414 -11.43 -24.32 -29.44
N TYR A 415 -10.25 -24.93 -29.56
CA TYR A 415 -9.57 -25.53 -28.42
C TYR A 415 -9.17 -24.48 -27.37
N PHE A 416 -8.65 -23.33 -27.79
CA PHE A 416 -8.18 -22.28 -26.86
C PHE A 416 -9.29 -21.33 -26.38
N ARG A 417 -10.47 -21.38 -26.97
CA ARG A 417 -11.64 -20.58 -26.55
C ARG A 417 -12.40 -21.22 -25.39
N ASN A 418 -11.80 -21.21 -24.21
CA ASN A 418 -12.45 -21.63 -22.96
C ASN A 418 -11.82 -20.94 -21.74
N GLU A 419 -12.47 -21.05 -20.58
CA GLU A 419 -12.05 -20.37 -19.33
C GLU A 419 -10.62 -20.73 -18.86
N ARG A 420 -10.10 -21.92 -19.19
CA ARG A 420 -8.72 -22.31 -18.83
C ARG A 420 -7.68 -21.38 -19.47
N TYR A 421 -7.98 -20.85 -20.66
CA TYR A 421 -7.04 -20.04 -21.45
C TYR A 421 -7.45 -18.57 -21.50
N ARG A 422 -8.41 -18.15 -20.67
CA ARG A 422 -8.89 -16.77 -20.65
C ARG A 422 -7.72 -15.81 -20.39
N ARG A 423 -7.68 -14.71 -21.15
CA ARG A 423 -6.61 -13.68 -21.14
C ARG A 423 -5.25 -14.10 -21.70
N ASN A 424 -5.07 -15.34 -22.17
CA ASN A 424 -3.77 -15.79 -22.66
C ASN A 424 -3.28 -15.03 -23.90
N VAL A 425 -1.95 -14.95 -24.03
CA VAL A 425 -1.28 -14.23 -25.12
C VAL A 425 -0.60 -15.22 -26.05
N PHE A 426 -1.01 -15.20 -27.30
CA PHE A 426 -0.49 -16.00 -28.41
C PHE A 426 0.57 -15.22 -29.18
N ILE A 427 1.74 -15.84 -29.36
CA ILE A 427 2.90 -15.22 -29.99
C ILE A 427 3.38 -16.10 -31.14
N ALA A 428 3.45 -15.53 -32.34
CA ALA A 428 4.11 -16.15 -33.49
C ALA A 428 5.25 -15.25 -33.99
N HIS A 429 6.25 -15.84 -34.64
CA HIS A 429 7.39 -15.10 -35.16
C HIS A 429 7.17 -14.68 -36.61
N ASN A 430 7.20 -13.37 -36.87
CA ASN A 430 6.75 -12.77 -38.13
C ASN A 430 5.25 -12.97 -38.42
N ALA A 431 4.44 -13.10 -37.35
CA ALA A 431 2.99 -13.26 -37.45
C ALA A 431 2.34 -12.13 -38.26
N LYS A 432 2.89 -10.91 -38.17
CA LYS A 432 2.36 -9.72 -38.86
C LYS A 432 2.38 -9.79 -40.37
N GLY A 433 3.26 -10.62 -40.92
CA GLY A 433 3.40 -10.84 -42.35
C GLY A 433 2.68 -12.07 -42.86
N PHE A 434 2.26 -12.99 -41.97
CA PHE A 434 1.79 -14.31 -42.37
C PHE A 434 0.72 -14.90 -41.44
N ASP A 435 1.12 -15.46 -40.28
CA ASP A 435 0.26 -16.28 -39.42
C ASP A 435 -0.99 -15.55 -38.92
N SER A 436 -0.86 -14.25 -38.63
CA SER A 436 -1.99 -13.44 -38.15
C SER A 436 -3.14 -13.40 -39.16
N TYR A 437 -2.85 -13.43 -40.46
CA TYR A 437 -3.90 -13.47 -41.48
C TYR A 437 -4.63 -14.81 -41.52
N LEU A 438 -3.93 -15.92 -41.27
CA LEU A 438 -4.53 -17.26 -41.21
C LEU A 438 -5.50 -17.36 -40.04
N VAL A 439 -5.07 -16.90 -38.86
CA VAL A 439 -5.91 -16.87 -37.65
C VAL A 439 -7.10 -15.93 -37.84
N LEU A 440 -6.87 -14.70 -38.33
CA LEU A 440 -7.94 -13.72 -38.56
C LEU A 440 -8.98 -14.25 -39.56
N LYS A 441 -8.53 -14.83 -40.67
CA LYS A 441 -9.42 -15.45 -41.67
C LYS A 441 -10.20 -16.63 -41.08
N GLY A 442 -9.56 -17.45 -40.24
CA GLY A 442 -10.22 -18.53 -39.51
C GLY A 442 -11.29 -18.03 -38.55
N MET A 443 -11.00 -16.97 -37.79
CA MET A 443 -11.96 -16.33 -36.89
C MET A 443 -13.20 -15.85 -37.66
N LEU A 444 -13.00 -15.11 -38.75
CA LEU A 444 -14.11 -14.61 -39.57
C LEU A 444 -14.96 -15.74 -40.17
N LYS A 445 -14.33 -16.84 -40.61
CA LYS A 445 -15.05 -18.03 -41.13
C LYS A 445 -15.93 -18.71 -40.08
N GLU A 446 -15.49 -18.72 -38.82
CA GLU A 446 -16.26 -19.30 -37.70
C GLU A 446 -17.23 -18.28 -37.06
N GLY A 447 -17.46 -17.12 -37.70
CA GLY A 447 -18.35 -16.08 -37.19
C GLY A 447 -17.81 -15.32 -35.97
N LEU A 448 -16.50 -15.43 -35.71
CA LEU A 448 -15.84 -14.74 -34.60
C LEU A 448 -15.43 -13.34 -35.03
N SER A 449 -15.76 -12.35 -34.19
CA SER A 449 -15.45 -10.94 -34.44
C SER A 449 -14.24 -10.47 -33.61
N PRO A 450 -13.03 -10.41 -34.20
CA PRO A 450 -11.85 -9.90 -33.52
C PRO A 450 -11.98 -8.39 -33.23
N ARG A 451 -11.33 -7.92 -32.16
CA ARG A 451 -11.28 -6.52 -31.74
C ARG A 451 -9.84 -6.04 -31.53
N HIS A 452 -9.68 -4.73 -31.34
CA HIS A 452 -8.40 -4.08 -31.08
C HIS A 452 -7.29 -4.48 -32.07
N ILE A 453 -7.65 -4.53 -33.35
CA ILE A 453 -6.71 -4.86 -34.42
C ILE A 453 -5.75 -3.67 -34.59
N LEU A 454 -4.47 -3.89 -34.27
CA LEU A 454 -3.40 -2.93 -34.46
C LEU A 454 -2.62 -3.31 -35.72
N MET A 455 -2.44 -2.34 -36.62
CA MET A 455 -1.76 -2.55 -37.90
C MET A 455 -0.67 -1.52 -38.12
N THR A 456 0.30 -1.85 -38.96
CA THR A 456 1.28 -0.90 -39.50
C THR A 456 1.33 -1.09 -41.01
N GLY A 457 0.76 -0.14 -41.73
CA GLY A 457 0.39 -0.33 -43.14
C GLY A 457 -0.58 -1.50 -43.28
N SER A 458 -0.26 -2.44 -44.18
CA SER A 458 -1.07 -3.64 -44.37
C SER A 458 -0.81 -4.76 -43.36
N LYS A 459 0.24 -4.66 -42.52
CA LYS A 459 0.70 -5.74 -41.61
C LYS A 459 -0.03 -5.69 -40.26
N ILE A 460 -0.46 -6.85 -39.77
CA ILE A 460 -1.23 -6.98 -38.51
C ILE A 460 -0.26 -7.18 -37.33
N LEU A 461 -0.08 -6.19 -36.47
CA LEU A 461 0.78 -6.31 -35.30
C LEU A 461 0.16 -7.14 -34.18
N SER A 462 -1.13 -6.91 -33.92
CA SER A 462 -1.89 -7.64 -32.91
C SER A 462 -3.39 -7.53 -33.11
N PHE A 463 -4.14 -8.44 -32.52
CA PHE A 463 -5.60 -8.37 -32.40
C PHE A 463 -6.08 -9.22 -31.22
N GLU A 464 -7.33 -9.05 -30.83
CA GLU A 464 -7.90 -9.66 -29.63
C GLU A 464 -9.22 -10.40 -29.94
N ASP A 465 -9.43 -11.54 -29.29
CA ASP A 465 -10.71 -12.23 -29.17
C ASP A 465 -11.43 -11.71 -27.93
N PRO A 466 -12.52 -10.93 -28.07
CA PRO A 466 -13.14 -10.26 -26.93
C PRO A 466 -13.86 -11.21 -25.97
N HIS A 467 -14.26 -12.42 -26.40
CA HIS A 467 -15.08 -13.29 -25.56
C HIS A 467 -14.28 -13.95 -24.44
N TYR A 468 -13.06 -14.39 -24.75
CA TYR A 468 -12.12 -15.00 -23.81
C TYR A 468 -10.90 -14.11 -23.54
N GLU A 469 -10.91 -12.86 -24.01
CA GLU A 469 -9.83 -11.89 -23.85
C GLU A 469 -8.47 -12.40 -24.39
N LEU A 470 -8.48 -13.28 -25.40
CA LEU A 470 -7.25 -13.84 -25.99
C LEU A 470 -6.57 -12.79 -26.84
N LYS A 471 -5.24 -12.71 -26.78
CA LYS A 471 -4.47 -11.71 -27.52
C LYS A 471 -3.46 -12.36 -28.45
N PHE A 472 -3.45 -12.00 -29.71
CA PHE A 472 -2.49 -12.49 -30.71
C PHE A 472 -1.49 -11.38 -31.03
N ILE A 473 -0.18 -11.67 -30.99
CA ILE A 473 0.90 -10.69 -31.11
C ILE A 473 2.01 -11.21 -32.03
N ASP A 474 2.55 -10.33 -32.87
CA ASP A 474 3.78 -10.55 -33.63
C ASP A 474 5.04 -10.30 -32.78
N SER A 475 5.89 -11.32 -32.64
CA SER A 475 7.17 -11.16 -31.93
C SER A 475 8.24 -10.41 -32.74
N LEU A 476 8.17 -10.39 -34.08
CA LEU A 476 9.20 -9.74 -34.91
C LEU A 476 9.25 -8.22 -34.69
N SER A 477 8.15 -7.63 -34.23
CA SER A 477 8.06 -6.21 -33.86
C SER A 477 8.80 -5.86 -32.57
N PHE A 478 9.08 -6.86 -31.72
CA PHE A 478 9.88 -6.70 -30.50
C PHE A 478 11.31 -7.22 -30.68
N LEU A 479 11.49 -8.22 -31.54
CA LEU A 479 12.76 -8.88 -31.82
C LEU A 479 13.02 -8.84 -33.34
N PRO A 480 13.56 -7.74 -33.89
CA PRO A 480 13.67 -7.50 -35.33
C PRO A 480 14.84 -8.27 -35.97
N MET A 481 14.86 -9.59 -35.83
CA MET A 481 15.85 -10.49 -36.42
C MET A 481 15.18 -11.81 -36.83
N ARG A 482 15.85 -12.63 -37.66
CA ARG A 482 15.29 -13.93 -38.08
C ARG A 482 15.32 -14.91 -36.91
N LEU A 483 14.33 -15.80 -36.86
CA LEU A 483 14.29 -16.86 -35.85
C LEU A 483 15.56 -17.74 -35.83
N SER A 484 16.19 -17.97 -36.99
CA SER A 484 17.46 -18.71 -37.10
C SER A 484 18.63 -18.02 -36.40
N ASP A 485 18.56 -16.70 -36.24
CA ASP A 485 19.64 -15.89 -35.68
C ASP A 485 19.51 -15.79 -34.15
N PHE A 486 18.38 -16.21 -33.58
CA PHE A 486 18.10 -16.13 -32.15
C PHE A 486 19.12 -16.87 -31.29
N PRO A 487 19.50 -18.13 -31.59
CA PRO A 487 20.48 -18.84 -30.76
C PRO A 487 21.81 -18.10 -30.66
N LYS A 488 22.30 -17.60 -31.80
CA LYS A 488 23.54 -16.82 -31.86
C LYS A 488 23.40 -15.48 -31.13
N ALA A 489 22.30 -14.76 -31.33
CA ALA A 489 22.06 -13.46 -30.71
C ALA A 489 21.87 -13.55 -29.19
N LEU A 490 21.35 -14.67 -28.68
CA LEU A 490 21.13 -14.92 -27.25
C LEU A 490 22.26 -15.71 -26.58
N GLY A 491 23.29 -16.12 -27.33
CA GLY A 491 24.45 -16.84 -26.80
C GLY A 491 24.21 -18.33 -26.52
N PHE A 492 23.20 -18.95 -27.12
CA PHE A 492 22.98 -20.39 -27.07
C PHE A 492 23.92 -21.11 -28.05
N THR A 493 24.70 -22.06 -27.53
CA THR A 493 25.71 -22.82 -28.30
C THR A 493 25.24 -24.21 -28.71
N ASP A 494 24.14 -24.68 -28.14
CA ASP A 494 23.57 -26.03 -28.27
C ASP A 494 22.23 -26.06 -29.02
N GLN A 495 21.69 -24.89 -29.40
CA GLN A 495 20.38 -24.76 -30.03
C GLN A 495 20.52 -24.25 -31.46
N THR A 496 19.85 -24.90 -32.42
CA THR A 496 19.75 -24.44 -33.81
C THR A 496 18.31 -24.57 -34.31
N LYS A 497 17.89 -23.66 -35.18
CA LYS A 497 16.59 -23.79 -35.84
C LYS A 497 16.65 -24.99 -36.81
N GLY A 498 15.76 -25.97 -36.62
CA GLY A 498 15.59 -27.08 -37.55
C GLY A 498 15.08 -26.63 -38.92
N TYR A 499 15.28 -27.47 -39.95
CA TYR A 499 14.79 -27.22 -41.30
C TYR A 499 13.50 -28.00 -41.56
N PHE A 500 12.42 -27.31 -41.94
CA PHE A 500 11.20 -27.95 -42.43
C PHE A 500 11.20 -28.01 -43.95
N PRO A 501 10.95 -29.18 -44.57
CA PRO A 501 11.03 -29.35 -46.02
C PRO A 501 9.77 -28.83 -46.71
N HIS A 502 9.57 -27.51 -46.75
CA HIS A 502 8.35 -26.87 -47.28
C HIS A 502 7.98 -27.27 -48.72
N LYS A 503 8.95 -27.70 -49.54
CA LYS A 503 8.73 -28.17 -50.93
C LYS A 503 8.10 -29.57 -51.02
N PHE A 504 8.01 -30.30 -49.91
CA PHE A 504 7.39 -31.62 -49.87
C PHE A 504 5.92 -31.58 -49.45
N SER A 505 5.44 -30.45 -48.94
CA SER A 505 4.04 -30.25 -48.51
C SER A 505 3.15 -29.91 -49.70
N SER A 506 2.17 -30.76 -50.01
CA SER A 506 1.16 -30.55 -51.06
C SER A 506 -0.18 -31.13 -50.63
N ALA A 507 -1.29 -30.66 -51.22
CA ALA A 507 -2.62 -31.22 -50.95
C ALA A 507 -2.67 -32.75 -51.15
N GLU A 508 -1.94 -33.27 -52.14
CA GLU A 508 -1.87 -34.71 -52.47
C GLU A 508 -1.08 -35.55 -51.47
N ARG A 509 -0.30 -34.91 -50.57
CA ARG A 509 0.60 -35.58 -49.61
C ARG A 509 0.17 -35.37 -48.15
N LEU A 510 -1.03 -34.85 -47.93
CA LEU A 510 -1.61 -34.50 -46.63
C LEU A 510 -2.77 -35.41 -46.24
#